data_AF-R7SJ21-F1
#
_entry.id   AF-R7SJ21-F1
#
_cell.length_a   1.000
_cell.length_b   1.000
_cell.length_c   1.000
_cell.angle_alpha   90.00
_cell.angle_beta   90.00
_cell.angle_gamma   90.00
#
_symmetry.space_group_name_H-M   'P 1'
#
loop_
_entity.id
_entity.type
_entity.pdbx_description
1 polymer ?
#
loop_
_entity_poly.entity_id
_entity_poly.type
_entity_poly.pdbx_seq_one_letter_code
_entity_poly.pdbx_strand_id
1 'polypeptide(L)'
;MSWQYSGSVTKSTAELQRLVNDVLLDPRFEKDDLLGFNAPREKHRLDGYRTTSGAFSANDGWHELEVELHLPKERVMHDSEASTESFFVHGIWARSLTEVVKTAFQDIISRKYHWFPHQLFRRLSPLAPLERMYTDVYNSDAMLEEHNEIQKMTRHPDDPPDLEYAVCALTVYSDSTHLAQFGTASLWPIHVLVANLSKYFRLKPTMFVAHHLAYVPTLPPAFFEWYKDLYGAPPSPAVIRLLKHDLMQKIWLELLDPQFMHTYVHGILVDCGDGVLRRLFPRIFLYSADYPEKCLVACLKFLAKCACPECLIEKTDFDEMGTETDLQNCVVKRRVDSNVLHAAVAKAREWIFNLGRTPEGCNVKATVLNKVSITPTRSAFSIQFAKFKKNVYNLFVPDLMHEFELGVWKSTFTHLIRVLIAAGQDGVQMLDERLVTGLALSCLNAADYPPQVLACPDIWARCHLSFWREHLRNEEACRKGL
;
A
#
# COMPACT_ATOMS: atom_id res chain seq x y z
N MET A 1 11.48 -9.19 47.00
CA MET A 1 11.67 -10.63 46.75
C MET A 1 10.43 -11.49 47.01
N SER A 2 9.56 -11.21 48.00
CA SER A 2 8.35 -12.02 48.26
C SER A 2 7.43 -12.19 47.04
N TRP A 3 7.22 -11.14 46.24
CA TRP A 3 6.42 -11.20 45.01
C TRP A 3 6.98 -12.17 43.96
N GLN A 4 8.31 -12.22 43.80
CA GLN A 4 9.01 -13.10 42.85
C GLN A 4 8.74 -14.57 43.14
N TYR A 5 8.65 -14.93 44.42
CA TYR A 5 8.42 -16.30 44.89
C TYR A 5 6.94 -16.62 45.12
N SER A 6 6.02 -15.71 44.78
CA SER A 6 4.58 -15.94 44.86
C SER A 6 3.99 -16.28 43.48
N GLY A 7 3.13 -17.30 43.40
CA GLY A 7 2.40 -17.66 42.17
C GLY A 7 3.19 -18.50 41.13
N SER A 8 2.88 -18.30 39.84
CA SER A 8 3.41 -19.09 38.71
C SER A 8 4.96 -19.13 38.62
N VAL A 9 5.51 -20.28 38.23
CA VAL A 9 6.93 -20.56 37.94
C VAL A 9 7.51 -19.79 36.74
N THR A 10 6.72 -18.96 36.06
CA THR A 10 7.14 -18.20 34.87
C THR A 10 7.86 -16.89 35.17
N LYS A 11 8.00 -16.47 36.44
CA LYS A 11 8.72 -15.23 36.80
C LYS A 11 10.23 -15.50 36.80
N SER A 12 10.98 -14.91 35.88
CA SER A 12 12.45 -14.99 35.88
C SER A 12 13.08 -13.85 36.67
N THR A 13 14.31 -14.06 37.17
CA THR A 13 15.07 -13.00 37.84
C THR A 13 15.29 -11.77 36.94
N ALA A 14 15.39 -11.98 35.62
CA ALA A 14 15.53 -10.90 34.64
C ALA A 14 14.26 -10.05 34.50
N GLU A 15 13.08 -10.67 34.56
CA GLU A 15 11.80 -9.94 34.56
C GLU A 15 11.62 -9.12 35.84
N LEU A 16 12.02 -9.67 37.00
CA LEU A 16 11.99 -8.91 38.26
C LEU A 16 12.90 -7.68 38.20
N GLN A 17 14.11 -7.83 37.66
CA GLN A 17 15.04 -6.71 37.55
C GLN A 17 14.51 -5.62 36.61
N ARG A 18 13.85 -6.00 35.50
CA ARG A 18 13.16 -5.06 34.60
C ARG A 18 12.01 -4.34 35.29
N LEU A 19 11.16 -5.03 36.07
CA LEU A 19 10.10 -4.38 36.84
C LEU A 19 10.66 -3.31 37.80
N VAL A 20 11.79 -3.58 38.44
CA VAL A 20 12.41 -2.59 39.33
C VAL A 20 12.97 -1.40 38.53
N ASN A 21 13.78 -1.67 37.51
CA ASN A 21 14.51 -0.63 36.80
C ASN A 21 13.61 0.23 35.89
N ASP A 22 12.70 -0.42 35.16
CA ASP A 22 11.96 0.20 34.07
C ASP A 22 10.58 0.72 34.52
N VAL A 23 10.11 0.31 35.70
CA VAL A 23 8.80 0.72 36.24
C VAL A 23 8.95 1.42 37.58
N LEU A 24 9.47 0.73 38.61
CA LEU A 24 9.47 1.28 39.97
C LEU A 24 10.47 2.43 40.18
N LEU A 25 11.55 2.46 39.39
CA LEU A 25 12.56 3.52 39.41
C LEU A 25 12.38 4.56 38.29
N ASP A 26 11.35 4.43 37.44
CA ASP A 26 11.06 5.44 36.43
C ASP A 26 10.69 6.76 37.12
N PRO A 27 11.29 7.91 36.75
CA PRO A 27 10.98 9.20 37.38
C PRO A 27 9.52 9.63 37.28
N ARG A 28 8.75 9.06 36.35
CA ARG A 28 7.32 9.30 36.15
C ARG A 28 6.44 8.39 37.00
N PHE A 29 7.03 7.42 37.71
CA PHE A 29 6.28 6.48 38.53
C PHE A 29 5.90 7.11 39.87
N GLU A 30 4.62 7.41 40.03
CA GLU A 30 4.06 7.90 41.28
C GLU A 30 3.45 6.74 42.08
N LYS A 31 4.00 6.47 43.26
CA LYS A 31 3.52 5.39 44.12
C LYS A 31 2.06 5.59 44.54
N ASP A 32 1.62 6.85 44.66
CA ASP A 32 0.29 7.20 45.15
C ASP A 32 -0.81 6.80 44.16
N ASP A 33 -0.50 6.67 42.87
CA ASP A 33 -1.41 6.14 41.85
C ASP A 33 -1.83 4.68 42.10
N LEU A 34 -1.03 3.94 42.86
CA LEU A 34 -1.34 2.56 43.24
C LEU A 34 -2.25 2.46 44.47
N LEU A 35 -2.49 3.56 45.19
CA LEU A 35 -3.36 3.56 46.36
C LEU A 35 -4.81 3.32 45.93
N GLY A 36 -5.33 2.15 46.30
CA GLY A 36 -6.66 1.70 45.89
C GLY A 36 -6.70 0.99 44.54
N PHE A 37 -5.55 0.74 43.88
CA PHE A 37 -5.46 -0.06 42.67
C PHE A 37 -5.97 -1.48 42.89
N ASN A 38 -6.83 -1.96 42.00
CA ASN A 38 -7.39 -3.31 42.05
C ASN A 38 -7.36 -3.91 40.63
N ALA A 39 -6.44 -4.83 40.38
CA ALA A 39 -6.21 -5.36 39.03
C ALA A 39 -7.47 -5.98 38.38
N PRO A 40 -8.32 -6.75 39.07
CA PRO A 40 -9.61 -7.19 38.53
C PRO A 40 -10.54 -6.01 38.14
N ARG A 41 -10.67 -4.99 38.99
CA ARG A 41 -11.50 -3.81 38.70
C ARG A 41 -10.97 -3.02 37.51
N GLU A 42 -9.66 -2.79 37.44
CA GLU A 42 -9.08 -2.05 36.32
C GLU A 42 -9.12 -2.87 35.02
N LYS A 43 -8.98 -4.20 35.07
CA LYS A 43 -9.26 -5.08 33.93
C LYS A 43 -10.73 -4.98 33.50
N HIS A 44 -11.68 -5.01 34.43
CA HIS A 44 -13.09 -4.81 34.12
C HIS A 44 -13.38 -3.41 33.58
N ARG A 45 -12.66 -2.36 34.00
CA ARG A 45 -12.76 -1.02 33.40
C ARG A 45 -12.16 -0.97 32.01
N LEU A 46 -11.06 -1.68 31.76
CA LEU A 46 -10.46 -1.79 30.43
C LEU A 46 -11.36 -2.57 29.46
N ASP A 47 -11.90 -3.70 29.92
CA ASP A 47 -12.86 -4.53 29.17
C ASP A 47 -14.20 -3.80 28.99
N GLY A 48 -14.65 -3.08 30.02
CA GLY A 48 -15.81 -2.19 30.00
C GLY A 48 -15.64 -1.04 29.02
N TYR A 49 -14.47 -0.40 29.00
CA TYR A 49 -14.10 0.62 28.03
C TYR A 49 -14.15 0.05 26.61
N ARG A 50 -13.49 -1.09 26.37
CA ARG A 50 -13.52 -1.82 25.08
C ARG A 50 -14.91 -2.27 24.64
N THR A 51 -15.84 -2.49 25.57
CA THR A 51 -17.24 -2.81 25.24
C THR A 51 -18.10 -1.57 25.01
N THR A 52 -17.74 -0.42 25.57
CA THR A 52 -18.40 0.88 25.31
C THR A 52 -17.88 1.63 24.07
N SER A 53 -16.66 1.30 23.61
CA SER A 53 -16.08 1.83 22.38
C SER A 53 -16.15 0.75 21.29
N GLY A 54 -16.97 0.93 20.25
CA GLY A 54 -16.98 0.02 19.10
C GLY A 54 -15.61 -0.04 18.40
N ALA A 55 -15.42 -0.99 17.48
CA ALA A 55 -14.19 -1.13 16.70
C ALA A 55 -13.78 0.15 15.93
N PHE A 56 -14.76 1.03 15.68
CA PHE A 56 -14.60 2.35 15.06
C PHE A 56 -14.86 3.47 16.07
N SER A 57 -14.17 3.44 17.20
CA SER A 57 -14.28 4.47 18.23
C SER A 57 -13.76 5.81 17.75
N ALA A 58 -14.54 6.88 17.95
CA ALA A 58 -14.08 8.26 17.70
C ALA A 58 -12.85 8.62 18.54
N ASN A 59 -12.70 8.03 19.73
CA ASN A 59 -11.51 8.23 20.58
C ASN A 59 -10.22 7.67 19.94
N ASP A 60 -10.34 6.68 19.05
CA ASP A 60 -9.21 6.12 18.30
C ASP A 60 -8.98 6.85 16.96
N GLY A 61 -9.72 7.95 16.74
CA GLY A 61 -9.64 8.81 15.57
C GLY A 61 -10.49 8.34 14.38
N TRP A 62 -11.36 7.35 14.57
CA TRP A 62 -12.27 6.89 13.52
C TRP A 62 -13.44 7.84 13.32
N HIS A 63 -13.79 8.04 12.06
CA HIS A 63 -15.00 8.74 11.65
C HIS A 63 -15.56 8.08 10.38
N GLU A 64 -16.85 8.28 10.16
CA GLU A 64 -17.52 7.81 8.95
C GLU A 64 -17.40 8.89 7.87
N LEU A 65 -16.96 8.48 6.69
CA LEU A 65 -16.98 9.28 5.47
C LEU A 65 -18.25 8.97 4.68
N GLU A 66 -18.75 9.99 4.00
CA GLU A 66 -19.84 9.88 3.04
C GLU A 66 -19.29 10.28 1.67
N VAL A 67 -19.47 9.41 0.66
CA VAL A 67 -18.99 9.67 -0.69
C VAL A 67 -20.15 9.73 -1.67
N GLU A 68 -20.37 10.90 -2.24
CA GLU A 68 -21.33 11.09 -3.33
C GLU A 68 -20.81 10.46 -4.63
N LEU A 69 -21.64 9.71 -5.34
CA LEU A 69 -21.36 9.19 -6.69
C LEU A 69 -22.38 9.73 -7.68
N HIS A 70 -21.90 10.46 -8.70
CA HIS A 70 -22.72 10.89 -9.83
C HIS A 70 -22.94 9.73 -10.80
N LEU A 71 -24.17 9.58 -11.28
CA LEU A 71 -24.60 8.36 -11.94
C LEU A 71 -24.84 8.58 -13.43
N PRO A 72 -23.99 8.03 -14.31
CA PRO A 72 -24.24 8.08 -15.73
C PRO A 72 -25.22 6.98 -16.13
N LYS A 73 -26.09 7.28 -17.10
CA LYS A 73 -26.94 6.28 -17.76
C LYS A 73 -26.71 6.32 -19.27
N GLU A 74 -26.46 5.17 -19.87
CA GLU A 74 -26.29 5.10 -21.32
C GLU A 74 -27.56 5.56 -22.05
N ARG A 75 -27.35 6.38 -23.10
CA ARG A 75 -28.40 7.00 -23.93
C ARG A 75 -29.25 8.04 -23.22
N VAL A 76 -28.90 8.44 -21.99
CA VAL A 76 -29.51 9.56 -21.28
C VAL A 76 -28.52 10.72 -21.25
N MET A 77 -28.99 11.90 -21.64
CA MET A 77 -28.17 13.11 -21.69
C MET A 77 -28.43 13.97 -20.45
N HIS A 78 -27.38 14.63 -19.98
CA HIS A 78 -27.42 15.57 -18.87
C HIS A 78 -26.63 16.83 -19.25
N ASP A 79 -26.89 17.95 -18.59
CA ASP A 79 -26.15 19.20 -18.87
C ASP A 79 -24.69 19.10 -18.43
N SER A 80 -24.44 18.37 -17.35
CA SER A 80 -23.11 18.10 -16.79
C SER A 80 -23.10 16.84 -15.93
N GLU A 81 -21.90 16.41 -15.53
CA GLU A 81 -21.73 15.35 -14.52
C GLU A 81 -22.40 15.72 -13.18
N ALA A 82 -22.29 16.98 -12.75
CA ALA A 82 -22.86 17.46 -11.49
C ALA A 82 -24.39 17.57 -11.50
N SER A 83 -25.01 17.65 -12.68
CA SER A 83 -26.47 17.66 -12.83
C SER A 83 -27.07 16.25 -12.98
N THR A 84 -26.24 15.21 -12.90
CA THR A 84 -26.76 13.84 -12.84
C THR A 84 -27.26 13.52 -11.45
N GLU A 85 -28.21 12.60 -11.40
CA GLU A 85 -28.65 12.01 -10.14
C GLU A 85 -27.45 11.40 -9.41
N SER A 86 -27.42 11.55 -8.09
CA SER A 86 -26.30 11.10 -7.26
C SER A 86 -26.74 10.14 -6.17
N PHE A 87 -25.81 9.27 -5.77
CA PHE A 87 -26.01 8.31 -4.70
C PHE A 87 -24.90 8.44 -3.67
N PHE A 88 -25.27 8.54 -2.40
CA PHE A 88 -24.33 8.65 -1.29
C PHE A 88 -23.98 7.25 -0.77
N VAL A 89 -22.69 6.94 -0.79
CA VAL A 89 -22.15 5.69 -0.20
C VAL A 89 -21.72 5.99 1.23
N HIS A 90 -22.35 5.29 2.17
CA HIS A 90 -22.04 5.32 3.60
C HIS A 90 -21.24 4.07 4.01
N GLY A 91 -20.90 3.96 5.30
CA GLY A 91 -20.17 2.83 5.86
C GLY A 91 -18.68 2.83 5.53
N ILE A 92 -18.14 3.98 5.13
CA ILE A 92 -16.71 4.17 4.87
C ILE A 92 -16.08 4.66 6.17
N TRP A 93 -15.36 3.80 6.87
CA TRP A 93 -14.66 4.20 8.10
C TRP A 93 -13.23 4.63 7.79
N ALA A 94 -12.83 5.80 8.26
CA ALA A 94 -11.51 6.36 8.02
C ALA A 94 -10.93 7.06 9.25
N ARG A 95 -9.61 7.28 9.22
CA ARG A 95 -8.85 8.11 10.15
C ARG A 95 -8.14 9.21 9.37
N SER A 96 -7.89 10.36 9.99
CA SER A 96 -7.06 11.39 9.37
C SER A 96 -5.66 10.85 9.13
N LEU A 97 -5.19 10.91 7.88
CA LEU A 97 -3.85 10.46 7.53
C LEU A 97 -2.78 11.24 8.29
N THR A 98 -3.00 12.54 8.51
CA THR A 98 -2.11 13.39 9.32
C THR A 98 -2.01 12.89 10.76
N GLU A 99 -3.12 12.52 11.40
CA GLU A 99 -3.12 12.01 12.78
C GLU A 99 -2.52 10.59 12.87
N VAL A 100 -2.74 9.76 11.86
CA VAL A 100 -2.05 8.46 11.72
C VAL A 100 -0.53 8.67 11.69
N VAL A 101 -0.06 9.63 10.90
CA VAL A 101 1.37 9.98 10.83
C VAL A 101 1.90 10.48 12.18
N LYS A 102 1.21 11.41 12.84
CA LYS A 102 1.62 11.90 14.17
C LYS A 102 1.74 10.75 15.16
N THR A 103 0.72 9.90 15.23
CA THR A 103 0.67 8.75 16.15
C THR A 103 1.87 7.83 15.92
N ALA A 104 2.17 7.51 14.65
CA ALA A 104 3.28 6.61 14.31
C ALA A 104 4.64 7.16 14.76
N PHE A 105 4.84 8.48 14.67
CA PHE A 105 6.11 9.13 15.02
C PHE A 105 6.23 9.48 16.52
N GLN A 106 5.11 9.65 17.22
CA GLN A 106 5.06 9.77 18.68
C GLN A 106 5.30 8.44 19.40
N ASP A 107 5.09 7.31 18.71
CA ASP A 107 5.34 5.99 19.29
C ASP A 107 6.83 5.79 19.64
N ILE A 108 7.09 5.05 20.73
CA ILE A 108 8.43 4.68 21.19
C ILE A 108 9.26 3.95 20.13
N ILE A 109 8.61 3.28 19.17
CA ILE A 109 9.23 2.65 18.01
C ILE A 109 10.00 3.64 17.13
N SER A 110 9.65 4.93 17.17
CA SER A 110 10.39 5.98 16.44
C SER A 110 11.88 6.03 16.80
N ARG A 111 12.29 5.53 17.97
CA ARG A 111 13.71 5.33 18.35
C ARG A 111 14.48 4.40 17.41
N LYS A 112 13.78 3.56 16.64
CA LYS A 112 14.34 2.64 15.64
C LYS A 112 14.24 3.18 14.22
N TYR A 113 13.77 4.41 14.03
CA TYR A 113 13.65 5.01 12.71
C TYR A 113 15.00 5.48 12.20
N HIS A 114 15.22 5.28 10.90
CA HIS A 114 16.24 5.97 10.16
C HIS A 114 15.71 7.33 9.74
N TRP A 115 16.08 8.36 10.51
CA TRP A 115 15.67 9.74 10.28
C TRP A 115 16.35 10.36 9.07
N PHE A 116 17.64 10.06 8.91
CA PHE A 116 18.48 10.59 7.83
C PHE A 116 18.82 9.46 6.85
N PRO A 117 18.53 9.65 5.55
CA PRO A 117 18.86 8.65 4.56
C PRO A 117 20.36 8.56 4.34
N HIS A 118 20.81 7.38 3.91
CA HIS A 118 22.23 7.11 3.65
C HIS A 118 22.40 6.16 2.48
N GLN A 119 23.52 6.25 1.79
CA GLN A 119 23.90 5.25 0.80
C GLN A 119 24.54 4.05 1.51
N LEU A 120 24.11 2.85 1.16
CA LEU A 120 24.69 1.61 1.66
C LEU A 120 25.55 0.99 0.56
N PHE A 121 26.78 0.62 0.89
CA PHE A 121 27.70 -0.03 -0.03
C PHE A 121 28.20 -1.35 0.55
N ARG A 122 28.39 -2.35 -0.31
CA ARG A 122 29.03 -3.61 0.02
C ARG A 122 30.33 -3.76 -0.76
N ARG A 123 31.29 -4.41 -0.11
CA ARG A 123 32.53 -4.84 -0.72
C ARG A 123 32.69 -6.34 -0.47
N LEU A 124 32.73 -7.15 -1.52
CA LEU A 124 32.81 -8.62 -1.42
C LEU A 124 34.19 -9.11 -0.97
N SER A 125 35.25 -8.39 -1.35
CA SER A 125 36.63 -8.64 -0.92
C SER A 125 37.40 -7.31 -0.90
N PRO A 126 38.51 -7.18 -0.16
CA PRO A 126 39.25 -5.91 -0.05
C PRO A 126 39.62 -5.26 -1.39
N LEU A 127 39.77 -6.06 -2.45
CA LEU A 127 40.12 -5.64 -3.81
C LEU A 127 38.91 -5.48 -4.75
N ALA A 128 37.71 -5.92 -4.34
CA ALA A 128 36.50 -5.79 -5.13
C ALA A 128 36.01 -4.33 -5.16
N PRO A 129 35.37 -3.88 -6.26
CA PRO A 129 34.71 -2.58 -6.29
C PRO A 129 33.61 -2.49 -5.23
N LEU A 130 33.28 -1.26 -4.83
CA LEU A 130 32.12 -1.01 -3.99
C LEU A 130 30.85 -1.17 -4.83
N GLU A 131 29.91 -1.96 -4.33
CA GLU A 131 28.61 -2.19 -4.94
C GLU A 131 27.54 -1.43 -4.14
N ARG A 132 26.74 -0.61 -4.83
CA ARG A 132 25.62 0.10 -4.20
C ARG A 132 24.52 -0.90 -3.84
N MET A 133 24.07 -0.85 -2.59
CA MET A 133 22.98 -1.68 -2.08
C MET A 133 21.73 -0.85 -1.79
N TYR A 134 20.58 -1.48 -2.04
CA TYR A 134 19.26 -0.98 -1.68
C TYR A 134 18.57 -2.05 -0.84
N THR A 135 18.11 -1.70 0.35
CA THR A 135 17.42 -2.64 1.24
C THR A 135 16.04 -2.14 1.68
N ASP A 136 15.90 -0.81 1.80
CA ASP A 136 14.77 -0.11 2.39
C ASP A 136 14.63 1.28 1.76
N VAL A 137 13.49 1.94 1.95
CA VAL A 137 13.26 3.28 1.38
C VAL A 137 14.33 4.28 1.85
N TYR A 138 14.76 4.22 3.11
CA TYR A 138 15.76 5.16 3.65
C TYR A 138 17.16 5.07 3.05
N ASN A 139 17.46 4.06 2.23
CA ASN A 139 18.71 3.99 1.46
C ASN A 139 18.52 4.04 -0.06
N SER A 140 17.29 4.32 -0.50
CA SER A 140 16.96 4.57 -1.90
C SER A 140 17.41 5.96 -2.34
N ASP A 141 17.68 6.09 -3.64
CA ASP A 141 17.99 7.40 -4.24
C ASP A 141 16.80 8.35 -4.14
N ALA A 142 15.56 7.86 -4.27
CA ALA A 142 14.36 8.67 -4.12
C ALA A 142 14.25 9.33 -2.73
N MET A 143 14.62 8.62 -1.65
CA MET A 143 14.61 9.21 -0.30
C MET A 143 15.74 10.21 -0.12
N LEU A 144 16.94 9.93 -0.67
CA LEU A 144 18.06 10.85 -0.63
C LEU A 144 17.73 12.16 -1.35
N GLU A 145 17.14 12.07 -2.54
CA GLU A 145 16.68 13.22 -3.33
C GLU A 145 15.65 14.04 -2.56
N GLU A 146 14.59 13.39 -2.07
CA GLU A 146 13.52 14.09 -1.35
C GLU A 146 14.02 14.73 -0.04
N HIS A 147 14.89 14.04 0.70
CA HIS A 147 15.52 14.59 1.89
C HIS A 147 16.36 15.82 1.56
N ASN A 148 17.18 15.75 0.51
CA ASN A 148 18.01 16.87 0.07
C ASN A 148 17.16 18.07 -0.36
N GLU A 149 16.04 17.84 -1.04
CA GLU A 149 15.13 18.93 -1.40
C GLU A 149 14.55 19.59 -0.16
N ILE A 150 14.09 18.83 0.84
CA ILE A 150 13.61 19.38 2.12
C ILE A 150 14.70 20.16 2.86
N GLN A 151 15.94 19.67 2.89
CA GLN A 151 17.04 20.39 3.54
C GLN A 151 17.37 21.73 2.86
N LYS A 152 17.10 21.87 1.56
CA LYS A 152 17.32 23.12 0.81
C LYS A 152 16.16 24.10 0.94
N MET A 153 14.99 23.67 1.42
CA MET A 153 13.84 24.55 1.56
C MET A 153 14.11 25.65 2.59
N THR A 154 13.47 26.81 2.40
CA THR A 154 13.46 27.85 3.41
C THR A 154 12.77 27.33 4.67
N ARG A 155 13.46 27.41 5.81
CA ARG A 155 12.90 27.01 7.11
C ARG A 155 11.71 27.90 7.48
N HIS A 156 10.75 27.34 8.19
CA HIS A 156 9.62 28.06 8.74
C HIS A 156 10.13 29.15 9.70
N PRO A 157 9.61 30.40 9.63
CA PRO A 157 10.14 31.51 10.42
C PRO A 157 10.10 31.28 11.93
N ASP A 158 9.09 30.54 12.40
CA ASP A 158 8.89 30.26 13.83
C ASP A 158 9.66 29.03 14.32
N ASP A 159 10.37 28.32 13.44
CA ASP A 159 11.13 27.14 13.84
C ASP A 159 12.48 27.52 14.45
N PRO A 160 12.92 26.83 15.51
CA PRO A 160 14.28 26.94 16.02
C PRO A 160 15.35 26.65 14.94
N PRO A 161 16.50 27.35 14.96
CA PRO A 161 17.58 27.14 13.99
C PRO A 161 18.13 25.72 13.95
N ASP A 162 18.03 24.98 15.04
CA ASP A 162 18.51 23.61 15.24
C ASP A 162 17.42 22.55 15.04
N LEU A 163 16.17 22.94 14.78
CA LEU A 163 15.07 22.01 14.59
C LEU A 163 15.35 21.05 13.41
N GLU A 164 15.17 19.75 13.62
CA GLU A 164 15.38 18.76 12.57
C GLU A 164 14.20 18.71 11.60
N TYR A 165 14.51 18.79 10.30
CA TYR A 165 13.56 18.56 9.22
C TYR A 165 13.76 17.16 8.70
N ALA A 166 12.74 16.31 8.81
CA ALA A 166 12.84 14.90 8.42
C ALA A 166 11.74 14.51 7.42
N VAL A 167 12.11 13.64 6.49
CA VAL A 167 11.14 12.99 5.59
C VAL A 167 10.44 11.90 6.39
N CYS A 168 9.12 11.98 6.44
CA CYS A 168 8.26 10.91 6.88
C CYS A 168 7.90 10.06 5.66
N ALA A 169 8.62 8.96 5.45
CA ALA A 169 8.40 8.09 4.31
C ALA A 169 7.20 7.16 4.60
N LEU A 170 6.17 7.23 3.76
CA LEU A 170 4.94 6.46 3.89
C LEU A 170 4.86 5.40 2.80
N THR A 171 4.52 4.18 3.21
CA THR A 171 4.13 3.10 2.30
C THR A 171 2.67 2.75 2.56
N VAL A 172 1.86 2.79 1.52
CA VAL A 172 0.45 2.42 1.57
C VAL A 172 0.30 0.98 1.11
N TYR A 173 -0.54 0.22 1.80
CA TYR A 173 -0.94 -1.11 1.38
C TYR A 173 -2.46 -1.23 1.42
N SER A 174 -3.07 -1.75 0.37
CA SER A 174 -4.51 -2.04 0.38
C SER A 174 -4.79 -3.34 -0.35
N ASP A 175 -5.61 -4.20 0.26
CA ASP A 175 -5.96 -5.50 -0.29
C ASP A 175 -7.37 -5.89 0.18
N SER A 176 -8.17 -6.48 -0.70
CA SER A 176 -9.50 -6.98 -0.37
C SER A 176 -9.39 -8.33 0.32
N THR A 177 -9.60 -8.36 1.63
CA THR A 177 -9.48 -9.56 2.45
C THR A 177 -10.84 -10.24 2.67
N HIS A 178 -10.92 -11.54 2.39
CA HIS A 178 -12.06 -12.37 2.82
C HIS A 178 -11.99 -12.62 4.33
N LEU A 179 -13.06 -12.27 5.07
CA LEU A 179 -13.10 -12.38 6.53
C LEU A 179 -13.44 -13.78 7.03
N ALA A 180 -14.07 -14.60 6.19
CA ALA A 180 -14.46 -15.95 6.53
C ALA A 180 -14.25 -16.89 5.33
N GLN A 181 -13.86 -18.14 5.61
CA GLN A 181 -13.75 -19.19 4.59
C GLN A 181 -15.10 -19.58 4.00
N PHE A 182 -16.20 -19.23 4.67
CA PHE A 182 -17.57 -19.42 4.21
C PHE A 182 -18.33 -18.08 4.24
N GLY A 183 -19.14 -17.84 3.22
CA GLY A 183 -19.92 -16.61 3.07
C GLY A 183 -19.27 -15.56 2.17
N THR A 184 -19.90 -14.39 2.11
CA THR A 184 -19.52 -13.28 1.23
C THR A 184 -18.91 -12.09 1.97
N ALA A 185 -18.61 -12.27 3.27
CA ALA A 185 -18.03 -11.20 4.09
C ALA A 185 -16.59 -10.94 3.66
N SER A 186 -16.35 -9.74 3.14
CA SER A 186 -15.03 -9.23 2.80
C SER A 186 -14.83 -7.84 3.41
N LEU A 187 -13.58 -7.48 3.60
CA LEU A 187 -13.16 -6.18 4.10
C LEU A 187 -11.99 -5.70 3.24
N TRP A 188 -12.00 -4.43 2.86
CA TRP A 188 -10.90 -3.84 2.13
C TRP A 188 -10.21 -2.78 2.98
N PRO A 189 -9.25 -3.18 3.83
CA PRO A 189 -8.46 -2.23 4.58
C PRO A 189 -7.45 -1.48 3.70
N ILE A 190 -7.23 -0.21 4.04
CA ILE A 190 -6.06 0.56 3.65
C ILE A 190 -5.20 0.70 4.90
N HIS A 191 -3.94 0.28 4.79
CA HIS A 191 -2.92 0.40 5.83
C HIS A 191 -1.83 1.37 5.41
N VAL A 192 -1.22 2.02 6.40
CA VAL A 192 -0.03 2.86 6.25
C VAL A 192 1.07 2.31 7.13
N LEU A 193 2.27 2.17 6.57
CA LEU A 193 3.48 1.85 7.30
C LEU A 193 4.52 2.95 7.09
N VAL A 194 5.35 3.16 8.11
CA VAL A 194 6.43 4.15 8.08
C VAL A 194 7.71 3.52 7.55
N ALA A 195 8.14 3.97 6.36
CA ALA A 195 9.29 3.44 5.64
C ALA A 195 10.65 3.82 6.26
N ASN A 196 10.67 4.72 7.23
CA ASN A 196 11.86 5.03 8.05
C ASN A 196 12.26 3.85 8.96
N LEU A 197 11.33 2.94 9.28
CA LEU A 197 11.60 1.76 10.11
C LEU A 197 12.09 0.59 9.26
N SER A 198 13.18 -0.10 9.60
CA SER A 198 13.63 -1.26 8.82
C SER A 198 12.54 -2.32 8.56
N LYS A 199 12.54 -2.93 7.36
CA LYS A 199 11.61 -4.01 6.99
C LYS A 199 11.56 -5.17 7.99
N TYR A 200 12.65 -5.47 8.68
CA TYR A 200 12.68 -6.54 9.69
C TYR A 200 11.81 -6.24 10.91
N PHE A 201 11.57 -4.96 11.21
CA PHE A 201 10.60 -4.56 12.22
C PHE A 201 9.21 -4.35 11.60
N ARG A 202 9.12 -3.76 10.40
CA ARG A 202 7.83 -3.55 9.70
C ARG A 202 7.06 -4.84 9.48
N LEU A 203 7.77 -5.91 9.11
CA LEU A 203 7.18 -7.21 8.79
C LEU A 203 7.00 -8.12 10.02
N LYS A 204 7.26 -7.62 11.23
CA LYS A 204 7.06 -8.38 12.46
C LYS A 204 5.67 -8.05 13.04
N PRO A 205 4.68 -8.97 12.99
CA PRO A 205 3.30 -8.65 13.38
C PRO A 205 3.15 -8.17 14.82
N THR A 206 4.01 -8.68 15.72
CA THR A 206 4.03 -8.30 17.15
C THR A 206 4.53 -6.88 17.41
N MET A 207 4.98 -6.16 16.38
CA MET A 207 5.36 -4.75 16.50
C MET A 207 4.18 -3.80 16.27
N PHE A 208 3.05 -4.26 15.72
CA PHE A 208 1.84 -3.46 15.51
C PHE A 208 2.07 -2.12 14.74
N VAL A 209 3.04 -2.11 13.82
CA VAL A 209 3.45 -0.91 13.04
C VAL A 209 2.68 -0.70 11.75
N ALA A 210 1.71 -1.57 11.45
CA ALA A 210 0.77 -1.38 10.36
C ALA A 210 -0.43 -0.59 10.89
N HIS A 211 -0.52 0.68 10.50
CA HIS A 211 -1.59 1.56 10.96
C HIS A 211 -2.77 1.45 10.00
N HIS A 212 -3.95 1.10 10.54
CA HIS A 212 -5.19 1.18 9.77
C HIS A 212 -5.52 2.64 9.45
N LEU A 213 -5.83 2.91 8.17
CA LEU A 213 -6.20 4.22 7.68
C LEU A 213 -7.68 4.28 7.31
N ALA A 214 -8.17 3.31 6.53
CA ALA A 214 -9.56 3.30 6.09
C ALA A 214 -10.06 1.88 5.77
N TYR A 215 -11.36 1.72 5.68
CA TYR A 215 -12.03 0.52 5.20
C TYR A 215 -12.96 0.86 4.05
N VAL A 216 -12.64 0.34 2.86
CA VAL A 216 -13.34 0.63 1.62
C VAL A 216 -14.52 -0.34 1.47
N PRO A 217 -15.77 0.15 1.36
CA PRO A 217 -16.91 -0.71 1.10
C PRO A 217 -16.97 -1.07 -0.39
N THR A 218 -17.71 -2.15 -0.67
CA THR A 218 -18.20 -2.39 -2.03
C THR A 218 -19.41 -1.48 -2.32
N LEU A 219 -19.80 -1.34 -3.58
CA LEU A 219 -21.07 -0.68 -3.92
C LEU A 219 -22.23 -1.43 -3.22
N PRO A 220 -23.03 -0.77 -2.37
CA PRO A 220 -24.01 -1.44 -1.53
C PRO A 220 -25.16 -2.03 -2.36
N PRO A 221 -25.82 -3.12 -1.92
CA PRO A 221 -26.99 -3.66 -2.63
C PRO A 221 -28.07 -2.61 -2.93
N ALA A 222 -28.32 -1.71 -1.96
CA ALA A 222 -29.26 -0.60 -2.09
C ALA A 222 -28.95 0.32 -3.28
N PHE A 223 -27.68 0.48 -3.66
CA PHE A 223 -27.31 1.26 -4.85
C PHE A 223 -27.89 0.64 -6.13
N PHE A 224 -27.86 -0.69 -6.27
CA PHE A 224 -28.35 -1.37 -7.47
C PHE A 224 -29.87 -1.32 -7.58
N GLU A 225 -30.58 -1.45 -6.45
CA GLU A 225 -32.03 -1.27 -6.37
C GLU A 225 -32.41 0.15 -6.76
N TRP A 226 -31.78 1.14 -6.12
CA TRP A 226 -32.03 2.56 -6.39
C TRP A 226 -31.75 2.94 -7.85
N TYR A 227 -30.64 2.47 -8.44
CA TYR A 227 -30.31 2.75 -9.84
C TYR A 227 -31.35 2.14 -10.79
N LYS A 228 -31.84 0.94 -10.47
CA LYS A 228 -32.87 0.25 -11.26
C LYS A 228 -34.21 0.99 -11.18
N ASP A 229 -34.57 1.50 -10.01
CA ASP A 229 -35.81 2.27 -9.83
C ASP A 229 -35.75 3.61 -10.58
N LEU A 230 -34.59 4.28 -10.55
CA LEU A 230 -34.38 5.55 -11.25
C LEU A 230 -34.42 5.39 -12.78
N TYR A 231 -33.75 4.37 -13.33
CA TYR A 231 -33.54 4.23 -14.77
C TYR A 231 -34.28 3.05 -15.43
N GLY A 232 -35.14 2.35 -14.70
CA GLY A 232 -35.90 1.18 -15.16
C GLY A 232 -35.07 -0.06 -15.49
N ALA A 233 -33.75 -0.04 -15.27
CA ALA A 233 -32.85 -1.14 -15.57
C ALA A 233 -31.56 -1.04 -14.74
N PRO A 234 -30.94 -2.18 -14.36
CA PRO A 234 -29.70 -2.18 -13.59
C PRO A 234 -28.55 -1.50 -14.35
N PRO A 235 -27.52 -1.02 -13.64
CA PRO A 235 -26.34 -0.43 -14.27
C PRO A 235 -25.60 -1.48 -15.09
N SER A 236 -25.03 -1.07 -16.22
CA SER A 236 -24.22 -1.98 -17.04
C SER A 236 -22.91 -2.33 -16.34
N PRO A 237 -22.23 -3.43 -16.71
CA PRO A 237 -20.91 -3.75 -16.16
C PRO A 237 -19.87 -2.64 -16.34
N ALA A 238 -19.97 -1.85 -17.42
CA ALA A 238 -19.09 -0.73 -17.69
C ALA A 238 -19.36 0.45 -16.73
N VAL A 239 -20.63 0.75 -16.45
CA VAL A 239 -21.03 1.76 -15.45
C VAL A 239 -20.60 1.33 -14.05
N ILE A 240 -20.82 0.05 -13.68
CA ILE A 240 -20.39 -0.48 -12.38
C ILE A 240 -18.88 -0.32 -12.20
N ARG A 241 -18.07 -0.67 -13.22
CA ARG A 241 -16.61 -0.48 -13.15
C ARG A 241 -16.23 0.99 -12.97
N LEU A 242 -16.82 1.89 -13.77
CA LEU A 242 -16.58 3.32 -13.64
C LEU A 242 -16.87 3.82 -12.21
N LEU A 243 -18.02 3.44 -11.65
CA LEU A 243 -18.43 3.87 -10.31
C LEU A 243 -17.56 3.26 -9.21
N LYS A 244 -17.07 2.03 -9.36
CA LYS A 244 -16.09 1.44 -8.43
C LYS A 244 -14.76 2.22 -8.44
N HIS A 245 -14.28 2.58 -9.63
CA HIS A 245 -13.09 3.43 -9.75
C HIS A 245 -13.35 4.81 -9.12
N ASP A 246 -14.47 5.45 -9.42
CA ASP A 246 -14.83 6.76 -8.87
C ASP A 246 -14.95 6.71 -7.33
N LEU A 247 -15.56 5.66 -6.76
CA LEU A 247 -15.63 5.46 -5.30
C LEU A 247 -14.23 5.39 -4.67
N MET A 248 -13.34 4.54 -5.20
CA MET A 248 -11.97 4.42 -4.70
C MET A 248 -11.22 5.76 -4.77
N GLN A 249 -11.34 6.48 -5.89
CA GLN A 249 -10.65 7.77 -6.04
C GLN A 249 -11.26 8.86 -5.15
N LYS A 250 -12.57 8.89 -4.97
CA LYS A 250 -13.21 9.84 -4.05
C LYS A 250 -12.83 9.57 -2.59
N ILE A 251 -12.78 8.31 -2.17
CA ILE A 251 -12.24 7.94 -0.84
C ILE A 251 -10.80 8.45 -0.69
N TRP A 252 -9.94 8.23 -1.69
CA TRP A 252 -8.57 8.76 -1.63
C TRP A 252 -8.49 10.30 -1.64
N LEU A 253 -9.43 11.00 -2.28
CA LEU A 253 -9.52 12.45 -2.20
C LEU A 253 -9.85 12.92 -0.78
N GLU A 254 -10.75 12.22 -0.07
CA GLU A 254 -11.05 12.47 1.34
C GLU A 254 -9.85 12.14 2.25
N LEU A 255 -9.09 11.08 1.96
CA LEU A 255 -7.90 10.71 2.75
C LEU A 255 -6.70 11.65 2.51
N LEU A 256 -6.58 12.19 1.30
CA LEU A 256 -5.61 13.23 0.93
C LEU A 256 -6.22 14.62 1.15
N ASP A 257 -6.76 14.81 2.36
CA ASP A 257 -7.49 16.01 2.75
C ASP A 257 -6.62 17.30 2.69
N PRO A 258 -7.24 18.50 2.75
CA PRO A 258 -6.49 19.75 2.75
C PRO A 258 -5.42 19.85 3.86
N GLN A 259 -5.63 19.21 5.02
CA GLN A 259 -4.69 19.24 6.13
C GLN A 259 -3.44 18.41 5.83
N PHE A 260 -3.60 17.22 5.27
CA PHE A 260 -2.52 16.37 4.81
C PHE A 260 -1.76 17.05 3.69
N MET A 261 -2.47 17.66 2.73
CA MET A 261 -1.83 18.38 1.62
C MET A 261 -1.09 19.64 2.05
N HIS A 262 -1.57 20.33 3.10
CA HIS A 262 -0.84 21.39 3.77
C HIS A 262 0.42 20.85 4.44
N THR A 263 0.29 19.77 5.22
CA THR A 263 1.38 19.09 5.91
C THR A 263 2.44 18.55 4.94
N TYR A 264 2.03 18.08 3.77
CA TYR A 264 2.93 17.64 2.71
C TYR A 264 3.87 18.78 2.28
N VAL A 265 3.37 20.01 2.20
CA VAL A 265 4.18 21.17 1.77
C VAL A 265 4.98 21.78 2.91
N HIS A 266 4.33 21.99 4.06
CA HIS A 266 4.88 22.79 5.17
C HIS A 266 5.43 21.97 6.32
N GLY A 267 5.25 20.65 6.28
CA GLY A 267 5.55 19.75 7.38
C GLY A 267 4.64 19.96 8.59
N ILE A 268 4.79 19.10 9.59
CA ILE A 268 4.13 19.18 10.90
C ILE A 268 5.16 19.05 12.02
N LEU A 269 5.00 19.83 13.09
CA LEU A 269 5.79 19.66 14.30
C LEU A 269 5.27 18.45 15.08
N VAL A 270 6.18 17.55 15.44
CA VAL A 270 5.88 16.35 16.21
C VAL A 270 6.97 16.11 17.24
N ASP A 271 6.58 16.05 18.52
CA ASP A 271 7.39 15.47 19.59
C ASP A 271 7.50 13.96 19.36
N CYS A 272 8.62 13.53 18.78
CA CYS A 272 8.79 12.13 18.40
C CYS A 272 9.02 11.27 19.67
N GLY A 273 8.68 9.98 19.61
CA GLY A 273 8.84 9.04 20.74
C GLY A 273 10.29 8.79 21.19
N ASP A 274 11.28 9.28 20.43
CA ASP A 274 12.69 9.36 20.83
C ASP A 274 13.02 10.60 21.67
N GLY A 275 12.05 11.49 21.92
CA GLY A 275 12.18 12.69 22.73
C GLY A 275 12.68 13.92 21.96
N VAL A 276 12.79 13.84 20.64
CA VAL A 276 13.25 14.95 19.80
C VAL A 276 12.07 15.56 19.04
N LEU A 277 11.92 16.88 19.16
CA LEU A 277 10.96 17.65 18.37
C LEU A 277 11.47 17.77 16.93
N ARG A 278 10.65 17.37 15.96
CA ARG A 278 11.00 17.44 14.53
C ARG A 278 9.88 18.05 13.71
N ARG A 279 10.24 18.69 12.61
CA ARG A 279 9.30 19.01 11.53
C ARG A 279 9.30 17.88 10.50
N LEU A 280 8.19 17.15 10.42
CA LEU A 280 8.04 15.98 9.58
C LEU A 280 7.32 16.33 8.28
N PHE A 281 7.89 15.91 7.15
CA PHE A 281 7.32 16.08 5.82
C PHE A 281 6.85 14.72 5.27
N PRO A 282 5.54 14.41 5.30
CA PRO A 282 5.04 13.13 4.83
C PRO A 282 5.19 13.00 3.32
N ARG A 283 5.63 11.82 2.88
CA ARG A 283 5.86 11.49 1.47
C ARG A 283 5.41 10.06 1.22
N ILE A 284 4.41 9.89 0.36
CA ILE A 284 4.01 8.57 -0.10
C ILE A 284 5.04 8.12 -1.14
N PHE A 285 5.83 7.11 -0.78
CA PHE A 285 6.85 6.54 -1.67
C PHE A 285 6.31 5.37 -2.48
N LEU A 286 5.45 4.55 -1.86
CA LEU A 286 5.03 3.26 -2.40
C LEU A 286 3.55 3.04 -2.10
N TYR A 287 2.85 2.47 -3.07
CA TYR A 287 1.53 1.91 -2.95
C TYR A 287 1.60 0.44 -3.40
N SER A 288 1.44 -0.47 -2.44
CA SER A 288 1.39 -1.90 -2.67
C SER A 288 -0.06 -2.41 -2.66
N ALA A 289 -0.39 -3.21 -3.65
CA ALA A 289 -1.66 -3.90 -3.84
C ALA A 289 -1.42 -5.01 -4.86
N ASP A 290 -2.25 -6.03 -4.90
CA ASP A 290 -2.24 -7.00 -6.01
C ASP A 290 -2.78 -6.35 -7.30
N TYR A 291 -2.65 -7.06 -8.43
CA TYR A 291 -2.85 -6.44 -9.75
C TYR A 291 -4.25 -5.85 -10.00
N PRO A 292 -5.37 -6.53 -9.69
CA PRO A 292 -6.70 -5.97 -9.93
C PRO A 292 -6.96 -4.70 -9.10
N GLU A 293 -6.54 -4.70 -7.85
CA GLU A 293 -6.68 -3.62 -6.87
C GLU A 293 -5.79 -2.45 -7.28
N LYS A 294 -4.56 -2.74 -7.72
CA LYS A 294 -3.65 -1.76 -8.29
C LYS A 294 -4.23 -1.11 -9.54
N CYS A 295 -4.91 -1.87 -10.42
CA CYS A 295 -5.63 -1.28 -11.55
C CYS A 295 -6.71 -0.30 -11.07
N LEU A 296 -7.44 -0.62 -10.00
CA LEU A 296 -8.46 0.25 -9.43
C LEU A 296 -7.86 1.58 -8.95
N VAL A 297 -6.80 1.52 -8.15
CA VAL A 297 -6.14 2.69 -7.56
C VAL A 297 -5.37 3.52 -8.60
N ALA A 298 -4.71 2.86 -9.55
CA ALA A 298 -3.95 3.52 -10.63
C ALA A 298 -4.80 3.93 -11.84
N CYS A 299 -6.13 3.72 -11.79
CA CYS A 299 -7.05 4.01 -12.89
C CYS A 299 -6.69 3.29 -14.21
N LEU A 300 -6.17 2.07 -14.12
CA LEU A 300 -5.81 1.24 -15.27
C LEU A 300 -6.98 0.35 -15.67
N LYS A 301 -7.04 0.00 -16.96
CA LYS A 301 -7.92 -1.06 -17.44
C LYS A 301 -7.28 -2.43 -17.15
N PHE A 302 -8.00 -3.28 -16.44
CA PHE A 302 -7.57 -4.63 -16.10
C PHE A 302 -7.22 -5.46 -17.34
N LEU A 303 -5.99 -6.01 -17.39
CA LEU A 303 -5.46 -6.87 -18.47
C LEU A 303 -5.62 -6.31 -19.90
N ALA A 304 -5.63 -4.99 -20.05
CA ALA A 304 -5.77 -4.31 -21.34
C ALA A 304 -4.45 -4.26 -22.12
N LYS A 305 -4.44 -3.54 -23.25
CA LYS A 305 -3.32 -3.51 -24.22
C LYS A 305 -1.96 -3.27 -23.56
N CYS A 306 -1.89 -2.28 -22.67
CA CYS A 306 -0.73 -1.97 -21.85
C CYS A 306 -1.13 -2.29 -20.41
N ALA A 307 -0.74 -3.46 -19.92
CA ALA A 307 -1.20 -3.96 -18.62
C ALA A 307 -0.30 -3.53 -17.44
N CYS A 308 0.97 -3.20 -17.69
CA CYS A 308 1.92 -2.78 -16.66
C CYS A 308 1.57 -1.40 -16.07
N PRO A 309 1.58 -1.19 -14.74
CA PRO A 309 1.33 0.12 -14.11
C PRO A 309 2.40 1.19 -14.36
N GLU A 310 3.60 0.81 -14.79
CA GLU A 310 4.74 1.73 -14.95
C GLU A 310 5.08 2.02 -16.42
N CYS A 311 4.80 1.11 -17.34
CA CYS A 311 5.15 1.27 -18.76
C CYS A 311 3.98 0.99 -19.71
N LEU A 312 4.12 1.48 -20.94
CA LEU A 312 3.18 1.35 -22.06
C LEU A 312 3.55 0.21 -23.00
N ILE A 313 4.37 -0.75 -22.55
CA ILE A 313 4.67 -1.95 -23.32
C ILE A 313 3.37 -2.73 -23.53
N GLU A 314 3.15 -3.14 -24.76
CA GLU A 314 1.93 -3.85 -25.14
C GLU A 314 2.05 -5.33 -24.80
N LYS A 315 0.91 -5.96 -24.50
CA LYS A 315 0.87 -7.39 -24.16
C LYS A 315 1.43 -8.29 -25.26
N THR A 316 1.34 -7.85 -26.51
CA THR A 316 1.93 -8.56 -27.67
C THR A 316 3.44 -8.66 -27.59
N ASP A 317 4.10 -7.76 -26.86
CA ASP A 317 5.55 -7.65 -26.75
C ASP A 317 6.03 -8.22 -25.40
N PHE A 318 5.18 -8.92 -24.65
CA PHE A 318 5.56 -9.50 -23.36
C PHE A 318 6.52 -10.70 -23.52
N ASP A 319 6.68 -11.25 -24.71
CA ASP A 319 7.66 -12.31 -25.03
C ASP A 319 9.08 -11.78 -25.13
N GLU A 320 9.23 -10.48 -25.42
CA GLU A 320 10.52 -9.81 -25.46
C GLU A 320 11.07 -9.50 -24.05
N MET A 321 10.34 -9.86 -23.00
CA MET A 321 10.70 -9.54 -21.63
C MET A 321 12.11 -9.99 -21.26
N GLY A 322 12.89 -9.07 -20.68
CA GLY A 322 14.28 -9.30 -20.28
C GLY A 322 15.31 -9.16 -21.41
N THR A 323 14.88 -8.91 -22.66
CA THR A 323 15.79 -8.56 -23.75
C THR A 323 16.32 -7.13 -23.59
N GLU A 324 17.43 -6.79 -24.27
CA GLU A 324 17.95 -5.42 -24.27
C GLU A 324 16.94 -4.41 -24.83
N THR A 325 16.23 -4.78 -25.90
CA THR A 325 15.15 -3.98 -26.50
C THR A 325 14.05 -3.70 -25.49
N ASP A 326 13.67 -4.72 -24.72
CA ASP A 326 12.67 -4.58 -23.68
C ASP A 326 13.13 -3.65 -22.54
N LEU A 327 14.36 -3.82 -22.05
CA LEU A 327 14.93 -2.95 -21.02
C LEU A 327 14.95 -1.48 -21.47
N GLN A 328 15.27 -1.22 -22.74
CA GLN A 328 15.19 0.12 -23.31
C GLN A 328 13.75 0.62 -23.39
N ASN A 329 12.82 -0.23 -23.87
CA ASN A 329 11.40 0.10 -23.97
C ASN A 329 10.76 0.40 -22.61
N CYS A 330 11.19 -0.28 -21.54
CA CYS A 330 10.75 -0.02 -20.18
C CYS A 330 11.02 1.42 -19.72
N VAL A 331 12.12 2.01 -20.19
CA VAL A 331 12.49 3.41 -19.91
C VAL A 331 11.79 4.36 -20.87
N VAL A 332 11.85 4.10 -22.17
CA VAL A 332 11.34 4.99 -23.22
C VAL A 332 9.81 5.06 -23.22
N LYS A 333 9.14 3.92 -23.01
CA LYS A 333 7.68 3.80 -22.99
C LYS A 333 7.13 3.92 -21.57
N ARG A 334 7.82 4.58 -20.64
CA ARG A 334 7.31 4.80 -19.28
C ARG A 334 5.97 5.56 -19.32
N ARG A 335 5.03 5.19 -18.46
CA ARG A 335 3.77 5.92 -18.31
C ARG A 335 4.04 7.29 -17.73
N VAL A 336 3.35 8.28 -18.26
CA VAL A 336 3.47 9.66 -17.81
C VAL A 336 2.08 10.18 -17.49
N ASP A 337 1.92 10.65 -16.26
CA ASP A 337 0.79 11.47 -15.88
C ASP A 337 0.91 12.85 -16.53
N SER A 338 0.11 13.08 -17.58
CA SER A 338 0.26 14.23 -18.48
C SER A 338 -1.05 14.99 -18.66
N ASN A 339 -0.94 16.27 -18.97
CA ASN A 339 -2.10 17.12 -19.28
C ASN A 339 -2.92 16.57 -20.46
N VAL A 340 -2.28 15.88 -21.40
CA VAL A 340 -2.96 15.21 -22.53
C VAL A 340 -3.87 14.08 -22.00
N LEU A 341 -3.39 13.31 -21.03
CA LEU A 341 -4.18 12.27 -20.38
C LEU A 341 -5.35 12.89 -19.61
N HIS A 342 -5.12 13.97 -18.87
CA HIS A 342 -6.17 14.67 -18.10
C HIS A 342 -7.27 15.20 -19.01
N ALA A 343 -6.90 15.86 -20.11
CA ALA A 343 -7.85 16.36 -21.10
C ALA A 343 -8.66 15.22 -21.73
N ALA A 344 -8.03 14.07 -22.01
CA ALA A 344 -8.71 12.90 -22.54
C ALA A 344 -9.70 12.28 -21.53
N VAL A 345 -9.34 12.22 -20.24
CA VAL A 345 -10.25 11.80 -19.17
C VAL A 345 -11.44 12.77 -19.07
N ALA A 346 -11.18 14.08 -19.03
CA ALA A 346 -12.24 15.09 -18.96
C ALA A 346 -13.22 14.98 -20.14
N LYS A 347 -12.69 14.82 -21.37
CA LYS A 347 -13.53 14.65 -22.56
C LYS A 347 -14.32 13.33 -22.55
N ALA A 348 -13.70 12.24 -22.11
CA ALA A 348 -14.40 10.96 -21.99
C ALA A 348 -15.54 11.04 -20.96
N ARG A 349 -15.34 11.75 -19.84
CA ARG A 349 -16.39 11.97 -18.85
C ARG A 349 -17.52 12.86 -19.37
N GLU A 350 -17.21 13.95 -20.08
CA GLU A 350 -18.23 14.76 -20.76
C GLU A 350 -19.08 13.89 -21.70
N TRP A 351 -18.47 12.98 -22.46
CA TRP A 351 -19.23 12.07 -23.32
C TRP A 351 -20.09 11.08 -22.53
N ILE A 352 -19.59 10.56 -21.42
CA ILE A 352 -20.31 9.58 -20.59
C ILE A 352 -21.52 10.23 -19.92
N PHE A 353 -21.30 11.35 -19.23
CA PHE A 353 -22.32 12.01 -18.43
C PHE A 353 -23.22 12.92 -19.27
N ASN A 354 -22.67 13.77 -20.14
CA ASN A 354 -23.48 14.74 -20.86
C ASN A 354 -24.16 14.14 -22.09
N LEU A 355 -23.48 13.23 -22.79
CA LEU A 355 -23.96 12.66 -24.06
C LEU A 355 -24.47 11.21 -23.91
N GLY A 356 -24.51 10.66 -22.70
CA GLY A 356 -24.98 9.30 -22.43
C GLY A 356 -24.17 8.21 -23.15
N ARG A 357 -22.89 8.44 -23.44
CA ARG A 357 -22.05 7.44 -24.12
C ARG A 357 -21.64 6.35 -23.13
N THR A 358 -21.56 5.11 -23.62
CA THR A 358 -21.09 3.98 -22.80
C THR A 358 -19.64 4.20 -22.37
N PRO A 359 -19.27 4.03 -21.08
CA PRO A 359 -17.90 4.22 -20.59
C PRO A 359 -16.82 3.42 -21.31
N GLU A 360 -17.19 2.29 -21.91
CA GLU A 360 -16.30 1.44 -22.71
C GLU A 360 -16.76 1.29 -24.17
N GLY A 361 -17.56 2.25 -24.64
CA GLY A 361 -18.07 2.32 -26.00
C GLY A 361 -17.03 2.76 -27.04
N CYS A 362 -17.45 2.81 -28.30
CA CYS A 362 -16.57 3.18 -29.43
C CYS A 362 -15.95 4.57 -29.26
N ASN A 363 -16.69 5.56 -28.74
CA ASN A 363 -16.17 6.90 -28.46
C ASN A 363 -14.96 6.87 -27.53
N VAL A 364 -15.09 6.25 -26.34
CA VAL A 364 -13.99 6.15 -25.37
C VAL A 364 -12.84 5.29 -25.92
N LYS A 365 -13.16 4.21 -26.65
CA LYS A 365 -12.16 3.35 -27.30
C LYS A 365 -11.33 4.07 -28.38
N ALA A 366 -11.87 5.11 -29.01
CA ALA A 366 -11.15 5.90 -30.00
C ALA A 366 -10.16 6.92 -29.39
N THR A 367 -10.24 7.17 -28.07
CA THR A 367 -9.35 8.11 -27.39
C THR A 367 -7.96 7.54 -27.10
N VAL A 368 -7.03 8.42 -26.71
CA VAL A 368 -5.72 8.01 -26.19
C VAL A 368 -5.84 7.12 -24.95
N LEU A 369 -6.91 7.25 -24.14
CA LEU A 369 -7.12 6.42 -22.95
C LEU A 369 -7.11 4.93 -23.28
N ASN A 370 -7.67 4.54 -24.43
CA ASN A 370 -7.64 3.15 -24.84
C ASN A 370 -6.26 2.70 -25.35
N LYS A 371 -5.54 3.58 -26.03
CA LYS A 371 -4.16 3.31 -26.49
C LYS A 371 -3.23 3.04 -25.32
N VAL A 372 -3.38 3.81 -24.24
CA VAL A 372 -2.59 3.67 -23.01
C VAL A 372 -3.27 2.84 -21.93
N SER A 373 -4.42 2.20 -22.20
CA SER A 373 -5.12 1.35 -21.22
C SER A 373 -5.50 2.02 -19.89
N ILE A 374 -5.94 3.28 -19.94
CA ILE A 374 -6.42 4.07 -18.79
C ILE A 374 -7.95 4.14 -18.79
N THR A 375 -8.58 4.15 -17.61
CA THR A 375 -10.02 4.32 -17.43
C THR A 375 -10.42 5.81 -17.51
N PRO A 376 -11.69 6.14 -17.80
CA PRO A 376 -12.18 7.53 -17.79
C PRO A 376 -12.45 8.04 -16.36
N THR A 377 -11.54 7.74 -15.42
CA THR A 377 -11.61 8.10 -14.01
C THR A 377 -10.54 9.15 -13.70
N ARG A 378 -10.87 10.11 -12.82
CA ARG A 378 -9.90 11.10 -12.33
C ARG A 378 -9.17 10.52 -11.12
N SER A 379 -7.85 10.36 -11.21
CA SER A 379 -7.04 9.84 -10.10
C SER A 379 -6.88 10.88 -8.99
N ALA A 380 -7.13 10.50 -7.74
CA ALA A 380 -6.94 11.34 -6.56
C ALA A 380 -5.48 11.78 -6.41
N PHE A 381 -4.55 10.84 -6.57
CA PHE A 381 -3.11 11.13 -6.54
C PHE A 381 -2.72 12.10 -7.65
N SER A 382 -3.30 11.95 -8.85
CA SER A 382 -3.00 12.84 -9.98
C SER A 382 -3.48 14.26 -9.70
N ILE A 383 -4.71 14.40 -9.19
CA ILE A 383 -5.28 15.70 -8.80
C ILE A 383 -4.41 16.35 -7.72
N GLN A 384 -4.14 15.64 -6.63
CA GLN A 384 -3.47 16.22 -5.45
C GLN A 384 -1.98 16.49 -5.69
N PHE A 385 -1.31 15.63 -6.48
CA PHE A 385 0.12 15.75 -6.74
C PHE A 385 0.50 16.45 -8.04
N ALA A 386 -0.48 16.87 -8.86
CA ALA A 386 -0.24 17.64 -10.08
C ALA A 386 0.67 18.86 -9.85
N LYS A 387 0.45 19.59 -8.75
CA LYS A 387 1.24 20.80 -8.41
C LYS A 387 2.73 20.49 -8.15
N PHE A 388 3.05 19.25 -7.79
CA PHE A 388 4.42 18.80 -7.53
C PHE A 388 5.09 18.18 -8.77
N LYS A 389 4.38 18.09 -9.90
CA LYS A 389 4.86 17.46 -11.14
C LYS A 389 5.39 16.03 -10.92
N LYS A 390 4.85 15.33 -9.91
CA LYS A 390 5.20 13.94 -9.62
C LYS A 390 4.37 13.01 -10.48
N ASN A 391 5.05 12.08 -11.16
CA ASN A 391 4.38 11.07 -11.95
C ASN A 391 3.74 10.02 -11.04
N VAL A 392 2.40 9.96 -10.97
CA VAL A 392 1.68 9.09 -10.03
C VAL A 392 1.93 7.61 -10.27
N TYR A 393 2.24 7.22 -11.50
CA TYR A 393 2.53 5.83 -11.84
C TYR A 393 3.79 5.29 -11.16
N ASN A 394 4.68 6.17 -10.71
CA ASN A 394 5.87 5.78 -9.94
C ASN A 394 5.54 5.32 -8.50
N LEU A 395 4.32 5.54 -8.02
CA LEU A 395 3.90 5.09 -6.68
C LEU A 395 3.69 3.57 -6.64
N PHE A 396 3.31 2.96 -7.76
CA PHE A 396 2.86 1.57 -7.78
C PHE A 396 4.03 0.61 -7.97
N VAL A 397 4.15 -0.36 -7.08
CA VAL A 397 5.21 -1.38 -7.08
C VAL A 397 4.60 -2.79 -7.11
N PRO A 398 5.27 -3.80 -7.70
CA PRO A 398 4.84 -5.18 -7.72
C PRO A 398 4.71 -5.72 -6.32
N ASP A 399 3.61 -6.41 -6.09
CA ASP A 399 3.45 -7.29 -4.95
C ASP A 399 4.18 -8.59 -5.24
N LEU A 400 5.41 -8.76 -4.72
CA LEU A 400 6.20 -9.96 -4.96
C LEU A 400 5.48 -11.24 -4.50
N MET A 401 4.68 -11.17 -3.45
CA MET A 401 4.00 -12.36 -2.93
C MET A 401 2.90 -12.79 -3.90
N HIS A 402 1.99 -11.88 -4.25
CA HIS A 402 0.87 -12.23 -5.12
C HIS A 402 1.28 -12.39 -6.59
N GLU A 403 2.15 -11.52 -7.08
CA GLU A 403 2.49 -11.49 -8.49
C GLU A 403 3.56 -12.54 -8.84
N PHE A 404 4.64 -12.61 -8.05
CA PHE A 404 5.72 -13.55 -8.30
C PHE A 404 5.54 -14.89 -7.56
N GLU A 405 5.46 -14.91 -6.24
CA GLU A 405 5.47 -16.18 -5.49
C GLU A 405 4.23 -17.04 -5.78
N LEU A 406 3.04 -16.46 -5.63
CA LEU A 406 1.77 -17.13 -5.85
C LEU A 406 1.38 -17.22 -7.33
N GLY A 407 1.78 -16.25 -8.14
CA GLY A 407 1.52 -16.22 -9.57
C GLY A 407 2.53 -17.04 -10.37
N VAL A 408 3.73 -16.49 -10.56
CA VAL A 408 4.76 -17.05 -11.44
C VAL A 408 5.40 -18.31 -10.86
N TRP A 409 5.99 -18.20 -9.67
CA TRP A 409 6.76 -19.28 -9.06
C TRP A 409 5.90 -20.51 -8.81
N LYS A 410 4.67 -20.36 -8.30
CA LYS A 410 3.74 -21.47 -8.15
C LYS A 410 3.46 -22.19 -9.47
N SER A 411 3.25 -21.44 -10.56
CA SER A 411 3.02 -22.00 -11.91
C SER A 411 4.26 -22.76 -12.40
N THR A 412 5.43 -22.12 -12.33
CA THR A 412 6.72 -22.72 -12.71
C THR A 412 7.01 -23.98 -11.89
N PHE A 413 6.86 -23.92 -10.57
CA PHE A 413 7.07 -25.04 -9.68
C PHE A 413 6.10 -26.19 -9.99
N THR A 414 4.82 -25.89 -10.21
CA THR A 414 3.82 -26.89 -10.64
C THR A 414 4.22 -27.55 -11.96
N HIS A 415 4.73 -26.78 -12.93
CA HIS A 415 5.23 -27.32 -14.19
C HIS A 415 6.44 -28.23 -13.99
N LEU A 416 7.41 -27.83 -13.17
CA LEU A 416 8.59 -28.64 -12.84
C LEU A 416 8.19 -29.97 -12.16
N ILE A 417 7.21 -29.95 -11.25
CA ILE A 417 6.64 -31.16 -10.64
C ILE A 417 6.03 -32.07 -11.72
N ARG A 418 5.28 -31.53 -12.69
CA ARG A 418 4.72 -32.32 -13.80
C ARG A 418 5.81 -32.95 -14.66
N VAL A 419 6.91 -32.25 -14.91
CA VAL A 419 8.09 -32.80 -15.61
C VAL A 419 8.71 -33.95 -14.82
N LEU A 420 8.86 -33.81 -13.50
CA LEU A 420 9.36 -34.90 -12.64
C LEU A 420 8.44 -36.12 -12.66
N ILE A 421 7.13 -35.92 -12.60
CA ILE A 421 6.14 -37.01 -12.73
C ILE A 421 6.26 -37.70 -14.09
N ALA A 422 6.40 -36.93 -15.17
CA ALA A 422 6.51 -37.46 -16.52
C ALA A 422 7.84 -38.20 -16.77
N ALA A 423 8.94 -37.74 -16.15
CA ALA A 423 10.24 -38.42 -16.18
C ALA A 423 10.19 -39.77 -15.44
N GLY A 424 9.21 -39.98 -14.56
CA GLY A 424 9.03 -41.20 -13.77
C GLY A 424 10.03 -41.33 -12.62
N GLN A 425 10.22 -42.56 -12.13
CA GLN A 425 11.06 -42.88 -10.96
C GLN A 425 10.54 -42.23 -9.66
N ASP A 426 11.43 -42.03 -8.70
CA ASP A 426 11.23 -41.46 -7.37
C ASP A 426 11.54 -39.95 -7.30
N GLY A 427 11.62 -39.25 -8.45
CA GLY A 427 12.07 -37.85 -8.51
C GLY A 427 11.23 -36.87 -7.69
N VAL A 428 9.92 -37.13 -7.53
CA VAL A 428 9.05 -36.34 -6.64
C VAL A 428 9.34 -36.67 -5.17
N GLN A 429 9.47 -37.95 -4.84
CA GLN A 429 9.79 -38.41 -3.48
C GLN A 429 11.17 -37.89 -3.03
N MET A 430 12.17 -37.89 -3.90
CA MET A 430 13.50 -37.32 -3.63
C MET A 430 13.45 -35.80 -3.38
N LEU A 431 12.57 -35.08 -4.10
CA LEU A 431 12.36 -33.65 -3.87
C LEU A 431 11.71 -33.40 -2.51
N ASP A 432 10.69 -34.18 -2.17
CA ASP A 432 10.00 -34.10 -0.87
C ASP A 432 10.94 -34.43 0.30
N GLU A 433 11.81 -35.45 0.17
CA GLU A 433 12.80 -35.83 1.19
C GLU A 433 13.81 -34.71 1.49
N ARG A 434 14.23 -33.95 0.47
CA ARG A 434 15.11 -32.78 0.64
C ARG A 434 14.44 -31.64 1.41
N LEU A 435 13.11 -31.52 1.32
CA LEU A 435 12.35 -30.53 2.08
C LEU A 435 12.10 -31.00 3.52
N VAL A 436 11.93 -32.31 3.75
CA VAL A 436 11.79 -32.90 5.09
C VAL A 436 13.10 -32.84 5.90
N THR A 437 14.26 -33.05 5.27
CA THR A 437 15.56 -32.88 5.94
C THR A 437 15.92 -31.41 6.19
N GLY A 438 15.29 -30.46 5.49
CA GLY A 438 15.34 -29.02 5.78
C GLY A 438 14.39 -28.54 6.88
N LEU A 439 13.41 -29.36 7.31
CA LEU A 439 12.39 -28.99 8.31
C LEU A 439 12.86 -29.09 9.77
N ALA A 440 14.15 -29.38 10.03
CA ALA A 440 14.79 -29.08 11.30
C ALA A 440 15.14 -27.57 11.46
N LEU A 441 14.91 -26.74 10.44
CA LEU A 441 15.06 -25.29 10.52
C LEU A 441 13.72 -24.62 10.89
N SER A 442 13.43 -24.59 12.19
CA SER A 442 12.50 -23.61 12.78
C SER A 442 13.13 -22.20 12.91
N CYS A 443 14.20 -21.92 12.16
CA CYS A 443 14.94 -20.65 12.16
C CYS A 443 15.63 -20.43 10.79
N LEU A 444 14.87 -20.23 9.72
CA LEU A 444 15.47 -19.76 8.45
C LEU A 444 15.76 -18.26 8.55
N ASN A 445 16.98 -17.93 8.99
CA ASN A 445 17.61 -16.64 8.74
C ASN A 445 17.91 -16.51 7.23
N ALA A 446 17.92 -15.28 6.73
CA ALA A 446 18.19 -14.93 5.32
C ALA A 446 19.61 -15.29 4.80
N ALA A 447 20.35 -16.16 5.48
CA ALA A 447 21.72 -16.55 5.15
C ALA A 447 21.81 -17.78 4.23
N ASP A 448 20.73 -18.53 4.00
CA ASP A 448 20.78 -19.81 3.30
C ASP A 448 20.36 -19.77 1.82
N TYR A 449 20.16 -18.58 1.24
CA TYR A 449 20.07 -18.45 -0.22
C TYR A 449 21.47 -18.44 -0.85
N PRO A 450 21.71 -19.16 -1.96
CA PRO A 450 22.95 -19.04 -2.70
C PRO A 450 23.19 -17.56 -3.07
N PRO A 451 24.38 -17.00 -2.81
CA PRO A 451 24.64 -15.55 -2.91
C PRO A 451 24.40 -14.93 -4.29
N GLN A 452 24.20 -15.75 -5.32
CA GLN A 452 24.16 -15.32 -6.72
C GLN A 452 22.78 -14.85 -7.20
N VAL A 453 21.70 -15.11 -6.46
CA VAL A 453 20.34 -14.64 -6.83
C VAL A 453 20.00 -13.28 -6.19
N LEU A 454 20.69 -12.90 -5.12
CA LEU A 454 20.46 -11.64 -4.37
C LEU A 454 21.55 -10.57 -4.59
N ALA A 455 22.64 -10.88 -5.29
CA ALA A 455 23.83 -10.02 -5.36
C ALA A 455 23.96 -9.13 -6.60
N CYS A 456 22.93 -8.97 -7.43
CA CYS A 456 23.00 -8.04 -8.56
C CYS A 456 21.99 -6.91 -8.38
N PRO A 457 22.39 -5.73 -7.86
CA PRO A 457 21.51 -4.56 -7.72
C PRO A 457 20.86 -4.15 -9.05
N ASP A 458 21.55 -4.38 -10.17
CA ASP A 458 21.03 -4.14 -11.52
C ASP A 458 19.88 -5.08 -11.89
N ILE A 459 19.81 -6.29 -11.34
CA ILE A 459 18.70 -7.22 -11.58
C ILE A 459 17.42 -6.72 -10.91
N TRP A 460 17.47 -6.08 -9.74
CA TRP A 460 16.25 -5.73 -9.00
C TRP A 460 15.48 -4.53 -9.60
N ALA A 461 16.20 -3.53 -10.15
CA ALA A 461 15.58 -2.49 -10.96
C ALA A 461 15.15 -3.00 -12.35
N ARG A 462 15.86 -4.01 -12.91
CA ARG A 462 15.56 -4.61 -14.22
C ARG A 462 14.50 -5.73 -14.17
N CYS A 463 14.24 -6.33 -13.01
CA CYS A 463 13.29 -7.44 -12.83
C CYS A 463 11.90 -6.99 -12.41
N HIS A 464 11.75 -5.78 -11.87
CA HIS A 464 10.47 -5.23 -11.42
C HIS A 464 9.39 -5.33 -12.51
N LEU A 465 9.70 -4.85 -13.72
CA LEU A 465 8.81 -4.87 -14.89
C LEU A 465 8.69 -6.26 -15.53
N SER A 466 9.64 -7.16 -15.26
CA SER A 466 9.66 -8.52 -15.78
C SER A 466 8.73 -9.42 -14.97
N PHE A 467 8.80 -9.38 -13.64
CA PHE A 467 7.88 -10.13 -12.76
C PHE A 467 6.43 -9.77 -13.04
N TRP A 468 6.16 -8.48 -13.24
CA TRP A 468 4.87 -7.97 -13.64
C TRP A 468 4.29 -8.67 -14.86
N ARG A 469 5.05 -8.73 -15.95
CA ARG A 469 4.53 -9.23 -17.22
C ARG A 469 4.41 -10.74 -17.25
N GLU A 470 5.23 -11.44 -16.49
CA GLU A 470 5.13 -12.90 -16.38
C GLU A 470 3.91 -13.31 -15.54
N HIS A 471 3.62 -12.57 -14.47
CA HIS A 471 2.36 -12.73 -13.74
C HIS A 471 1.14 -12.54 -14.65
N LEU A 472 1.14 -11.46 -15.44
CA LEU A 472 0.04 -11.15 -16.36
C LEU A 472 -0.13 -12.19 -17.47
N ARG A 473 0.95 -12.82 -17.94
CA ARG A 473 0.90 -13.96 -18.86
C ARG A 473 0.19 -15.15 -18.22
N ASN A 474 0.53 -15.47 -16.98
CA ASN A 474 -0.08 -16.58 -16.24
C ASN A 474 -1.56 -16.33 -15.97
N GLU A 475 -1.96 -15.12 -15.55
CA GLU A 475 -3.37 -14.77 -15.36
C GLU A 475 -4.19 -14.92 -16.65
N GLU A 476 -3.62 -14.52 -17.80
CA GLU A 476 -4.29 -14.67 -19.09
C GLU A 476 -4.40 -16.14 -19.52
N ALA A 477 -3.36 -16.96 -19.29
CA ALA A 477 -3.38 -18.39 -19.56
C ALA A 477 -4.46 -19.10 -18.73
N CYS A 478 -4.53 -18.82 -17.42
CA CYS A 478 -5.59 -19.34 -16.54
C CYS A 478 -6.99 -18.98 -17.04
N ARG A 479 -7.19 -17.76 -17.56
CA ARG A 479 -8.50 -17.33 -18.09
C ARG A 479 -8.87 -18.00 -19.42
N LYS A 480 -7.88 -18.38 -20.23
CA LYS A 480 -8.08 -19.09 -21.50
C LYS A 480 -8.21 -20.61 -21.34
N GLY A 481 -8.06 -21.12 -20.12
CA GLY A 481 -8.14 -22.56 -19.84
C GLY A 481 -6.97 -23.36 -20.41
N LEU A 482 -5.81 -22.73 -20.58
CA LEU A 482 -4.56 -23.34 -21.04
C LEU A 482 -3.67 -23.77 -19.87
#